data_AF-A0A7W7FM41-F1
#
_entry.id   AF-A0A7W7FM41-F1
#
_cell.length_a   1.000
_cell.length_b   1.000
_cell.length_c   1.000
_cell.angle_alpha   90.00
_cell.angle_beta   90.00
_cell.angle_gamma   90.00
#
_symmetry.space_group_name_H-M   'P 1'
#
loop_
_entity.id
_entity.type
_entity.pdbx_description
1 polymer ?
#
loop_
_entity_poly.entity_id
_entity_poly.type
_entity_poly.pdbx_seq_one_letter_code
_entity_poly.pdbx_strand_id
1 'polypeptide(L)'
;MSEPITAPGSTKIFRAAIWVAIGALIAAALVCVVWVLIGDSNGIVGQAFLTILLLAGFAGIAILESALAARRQAWFTLASMLSWVLALLVGAFMIWMPEAPGAYAVGIERFFKFLLILLILQGALLHIRLFTKAFARYQTTFTSVVAYVTMGLLVILGIMLILPLMLAEFFDFLPIYWRVVVALAILVAVGTALVPLVNALFAPKKPRPVDQAPAGQYAYGSAYAASATPQAPEAAPQPQAWPTYADGRTPLPVLPDGSPDWNAYYTGWPTYPQPQAVAPTEPVAADAPPQQPQSPQPPAPQPNTAAPAYQPAPPVPNQPDYPAAPPAPPAPPQQ
;
A
#
# COMPACT_ATOMS: atom_id res chain seq x y z
N MET A 1 7.58 -7.01 -18.84
CA MET A 1 8.90 -7.57 -19.22
C MET A 1 9.93 -7.05 -18.24
N SER A 2 10.95 -7.85 -17.91
CA SER A 2 12.03 -7.48 -17.00
C SER A 2 13.28 -7.20 -17.82
N GLU A 3 13.83 -5.99 -17.78
CA GLU A 3 15.12 -5.72 -18.41
C GLU A 3 16.26 -6.46 -17.67
N PRO A 4 17.26 -6.98 -18.39
CA PRO A 4 18.44 -7.57 -17.78
C PRO A 4 19.32 -6.49 -17.12
N ILE A 5 20.04 -6.89 -16.06
CA ILE A 5 20.85 -6.00 -15.21
C ILE A 5 22.07 -5.38 -15.95
N THR A 6 22.28 -5.77 -17.21
CA THR A 6 23.35 -5.31 -18.12
C THR A 6 22.99 -4.04 -18.92
N ALA A 7 21.86 -3.38 -18.66
CA ALA A 7 21.45 -2.17 -19.37
C ALA A 7 22.43 -0.97 -19.13
N PRO A 8 22.80 -0.20 -20.16
CA PRO A 8 23.84 0.84 -20.08
C PRO A 8 23.48 2.07 -19.23
N GLY A 9 22.25 2.14 -18.70
CA GLY A 9 21.87 3.13 -17.69
C GLY A 9 22.53 2.88 -16.32
N SER A 10 22.70 1.62 -15.93
CA SER A 10 23.28 1.23 -14.63
C SER A 10 24.68 1.82 -14.43
N THR A 11 25.55 1.68 -15.43
CA THR A 11 26.92 2.21 -15.43
C THR A 11 26.99 3.73 -15.33
N LYS A 12 25.97 4.46 -15.84
CA LYS A 12 25.89 5.92 -15.73
C LYS A 12 25.51 6.35 -14.32
N ILE A 13 24.52 5.69 -13.71
CA ILE A 13 24.08 5.95 -12.33
C ILE A 13 25.23 5.63 -11.35
N PHE A 14 25.93 4.50 -11.54
CA PHE A 14 27.08 4.13 -10.72
C PHE A 14 28.23 5.15 -10.82
N ARG A 15 28.55 5.62 -12.03
CA ARG A 15 29.53 6.70 -12.24
C ARG A 15 29.11 8.02 -11.59
N ALA A 16 27.82 8.38 -11.68
CA ALA A 16 27.30 9.58 -11.02
C ALA A 16 27.40 9.48 -9.48
N ALA A 17 27.05 8.32 -8.91
CA ALA A 17 27.19 8.07 -7.47
C ALA A 17 28.65 8.16 -7.00
N ILE A 18 29.60 7.65 -7.77
CA ILE A 18 31.04 7.79 -7.50
C ILE A 18 31.47 9.26 -7.51
N TRP A 19 31.07 10.04 -8.52
CA TRP A 19 31.40 11.47 -8.59
C TRP A 19 30.79 12.28 -7.44
N VAL A 20 29.56 11.97 -7.02
CA VAL A 20 28.92 12.58 -5.85
C VAL A 20 29.65 12.19 -4.56
N ALA A 21 30.06 10.93 -4.41
CA ALA A 21 30.82 10.48 -3.24
C ALA A 21 32.20 11.15 -3.13
N ILE A 22 32.92 11.29 -4.26
CA ILE A 22 34.20 12.02 -4.33
C ILE A 22 33.99 13.50 -3.98
N GLY A 23 32.97 14.16 -4.54
CA GLY A 23 32.63 15.55 -4.23
C GLY A 23 32.28 15.77 -2.76
N ALA A 24 31.50 14.86 -2.17
CA ALA A 24 31.16 14.91 -0.75
C ALA A 24 32.38 14.70 0.17
N LEU A 25 33.30 13.80 -0.19
CA LEU A 25 34.54 13.57 0.57
C LEU A 25 35.47 14.80 0.52
N ILE A 26 35.61 15.43 -0.66
CA ILE A 26 36.38 16.68 -0.80
C ILE A 26 35.73 17.80 0.00
N ALA A 27 34.40 17.94 -0.05
CA ALA A 27 33.68 18.94 0.74
C ALA A 27 33.88 18.72 2.25
N ALA A 28 33.79 17.48 2.74
CA ALA A 28 34.03 17.16 4.15
C ALA A 28 35.47 17.47 4.59
N ALA A 29 36.47 17.21 3.73
CA ALA A 29 37.86 17.56 4.01
C ALA A 29 38.07 19.09 4.09
N LEU A 30 37.51 19.85 3.15
CA LEU A 30 37.57 21.32 3.16
C LEU A 30 36.88 21.91 4.40
N VAL A 31 35.73 21.37 4.79
CA VAL A 31 35.01 21.74 6.01
C VAL A 31 35.86 21.53 7.26
N CYS A 32 36.57 20.40 7.35
CA CYS A 32 37.48 20.11 8.46
C CYS A 32 38.63 21.14 8.54
N VAL A 33 39.23 21.49 7.39
CA VAL A 33 40.28 22.53 7.32
C VAL A 33 39.74 23.91 7.71
N VAL A 34 38.56 24.29 7.23
CA VAL A 34 37.91 25.56 7.58
C VAL A 34 37.62 25.65 9.09
N TRP A 35 37.18 24.55 9.72
CA TRP A 35 36.92 24.50 11.16
C TRP A 35 38.20 24.70 11.99
N VAL A 36 39.31 24.07 11.59
CA VAL A 36 40.63 24.22 12.24
C VAL A 36 41.19 25.65 12.13
N LEU A 37 40.89 26.38 11.05
CA LEU A 37 41.46 27.71 10.79
C LEU A 37 40.67 28.91 11.35
N ILE A 38 39.41 28.72 11.78
CA ILE A 38 38.50 29.81 12.19
C ILE A 38 38.05 29.71 13.67
N GLY A 39 38.46 28.65 14.37
CA GLY A 39 37.96 28.23 15.70
C GLY A 39 38.32 29.09 16.93
N ASP A 40 38.23 30.42 16.87
CA ASP A 40 38.50 31.35 17.99
C ASP A 40 37.24 32.10 18.49
N SER A 41 36.07 31.86 17.87
CA SER A 41 34.85 32.66 18.07
C SER A 41 33.73 31.94 18.84
N ASN A 42 34.00 31.57 20.09
CA ASN A 42 33.02 31.11 21.11
C ASN A 42 31.98 30.07 20.62
N GLY A 43 32.37 29.13 19.76
CA GLY A 43 31.50 28.08 19.22
C GLY A 43 30.44 28.53 18.20
N ILE A 44 30.05 29.81 18.17
CA ILE A 44 28.94 30.35 17.36
C ILE A 44 29.13 30.06 15.86
N VAL A 45 30.34 30.25 15.32
CA VAL A 45 30.64 29.93 13.91
C VAL A 45 30.51 28.43 13.63
N GLY A 46 30.88 27.59 14.61
CA GLY A 46 30.66 26.14 14.57
C GLY A 46 29.18 25.77 14.56
N GLN A 47 28.36 26.37 15.41
CA GLN A 47 26.90 26.14 15.46
C GLN A 47 26.20 26.56 14.17
N ALA A 48 26.53 27.75 13.65
CA ALA A 48 26.01 28.24 12.37
C ALA A 48 26.40 27.29 11.21
N PHE A 49 27.66 26.86 11.17
CA PHE A 49 28.12 25.92 10.17
C PHE A 49 27.46 24.53 10.29
N LEU A 50 27.34 23.97 11.50
CA LEU A 50 26.70 22.65 11.70
C LEU A 50 25.21 22.70 11.37
N THR A 51 24.55 23.85 11.53
CA THR A 51 23.18 24.08 11.04
C THR A 51 23.12 23.99 9.50
N ILE A 52 24.08 24.57 8.77
CA ILE A 52 24.18 24.45 7.31
C ILE A 52 24.45 22.99 6.89
N LEU A 53 25.36 22.29 7.58
CA LEU A 53 25.68 20.89 7.30
C LEU A 53 24.47 19.97 7.56
N LEU A 54 23.74 20.19 8.64
CA LEU A 54 22.48 19.49 8.96
C LEU A 54 21.47 19.65 7.82
N LEU A 55 21.22 20.88 7.37
CA LEU A 55 20.30 21.18 6.27
C LEU A 55 20.76 20.58 4.93
N ALA A 56 22.05 20.64 4.62
CA ALA A 56 22.62 20.09 3.38
C ALA A 56 22.54 18.55 3.35
N GLY A 57 22.89 17.88 4.45
CA GLY A 57 22.73 16.44 4.59
C GLY A 57 21.27 16.00 4.46
N PHE A 58 20.35 16.76 5.06
CA PHE A 58 18.91 16.55 4.92
C PHE A 58 18.42 16.69 3.49
N ALA A 59 18.81 17.76 2.79
CA ALA A 59 18.45 17.98 1.40
C ALA A 59 18.93 16.81 0.50
N GLY A 60 20.15 16.34 0.71
CA GLY A 60 20.69 15.16 0.02
C GLY A 60 19.86 13.89 0.26
N ILE A 61 19.45 13.62 1.50
CA ILE A 61 18.62 12.44 1.83
C ILE A 61 17.19 12.60 1.30
N ALA A 62 16.61 13.81 1.33
CA ALA A 62 15.28 14.07 0.79
C ALA A 62 15.24 13.88 -0.75
N ILE A 63 16.29 14.30 -1.46
CA ILE A 63 16.48 14.02 -2.89
C ILE A 63 16.63 12.51 -3.14
N LEU A 64 17.36 11.79 -2.27
CA LEU A 64 17.51 10.34 -2.39
C LEU A 64 16.18 9.60 -2.14
N GLU A 65 15.38 9.96 -1.12
CA GLU A 65 14.06 9.34 -0.90
C GLU A 65 13.09 9.67 -2.04
N SER A 66 13.14 10.88 -2.62
CA SER A 66 12.27 11.25 -3.76
C SER A 66 12.58 10.42 -5.02
N ALA A 67 13.86 10.16 -5.31
CA ALA A 67 14.27 9.25 -6.38
C ALA A 67 13.80 7.80 -6.18
N LEU A 68 13.58 7.38 -4.92
CA LEU A 68 13.06 6.05 -4.56
C LEU A 68 11.52 6.00 -4.41
N ALA A 69 10.80 7.11 -4.62
CA ALA A 69 9.39 7.25 -4.22
C ALA A 69 8.35 6.65 -5.19
N ALA A 70 8.76 6.10 -6.34
CA ALA A 70 7.93 5.87 -7.54
C ALA A 70 6.62 5.06 -7.39
N ARG A 71 6.41 4.33 -6.27
CA ARG A 71 5.12 3.69 -5.92
C ARG A 71 4.90 3.63 -4.39
N ARG A 72 4.61 4.76 -3.74
CA ARG A 72 4.22 4.79 -2.30
C ARG A 72 2.78 5.29 -2.09
N GLN A 73 2.09 4.65 -1.13
CA GLN A 73 0.78 5.06 -0.62
C GLN A 73 0.94 6.34 0.22
N ALA A 74 0.15 7.38 -0.09
CA ALA A 74 0.42 8.78 0.33
C ALA A 74 0.68 9.00 1.82
N TRP A 75 -0.02 8.27 2.71
CA TRP A 75 0.18 8.35 4.16
C TRP A 75 1.63 8.03 4.59
N PHE A 76 2.31 7.09 3.91
CA PHE A 76 3.71 6.78 4.20
C PHE A 76 4.69 7.85 3.72
N THR A 77 4.28 8.71 2.78
CA THR A 77 5.05 9.90 2.38
C THR A 77 4.91 10.99 3.44
N LEU A 78 3.68 11.26 3.90
CA LEU A 78 3.43 12.20 5.00
C LEU A 78 4.18 11.80 6.28
N ALA A 79 4.17 10.52 6.63
CA ALA A 79 4.92 10.00 7.78
C ALA A 79 6.45 10.14 7.63
N SER A 80 7.00 9.98 6.41
CA SER A 80 8.42 10.28 6.14
C SER A 80 8.72 11.76 6.30
N MET A 81 7.91 12.63 5.68
CA MET A 81 8.11 14.08 5.77
C MET A 81 8.02 14.57 7.21
N LEU A 82 7.08 14.04 8.01
CA LEU A 82 6.95 14.39 9.42
C LEU A 82 8.15 13.91 10.25
N SER A 83 8.67 12.69 10.04
CA SER A 83 9.86 12.24 10.75
C SER A 83 11.10 13.04 10.37
N TRP A 84 11.23 13.41 9.09
CA TRP A 84 12.30 14.25 8.61
C TRP A 84 12.23 15.67 9.22
N VAL A 85 11.05 16.29 9.27
CA VAL A 85 10.87 17.59 9.96
C VAL A 85 11.18 17.47 11.46
N LEU A 86 10.73 16.42 12.13
CA LEU A 86 11.04 16.20 13.56
C LEU A 86 12.55 16.04 13.81
N ALA A 87 13.25 15.30 12.96
CA ALA A 87 14.70 15.14 13.09
C ALA A 87 15.49 16.42 12.73
N LEU A 88 15.00 17.27 11.82
CA LEU A 88 15.55 18.62 11.64
C LEU A 88 15.38 19.48 12.90
N LEU A 89 14.19 19.45 13.51
CA LEU A 89 13.90 20.21 14.73
C LEU A 89 14.78 19.76 15.92
N VAL A 90 14.93 18.45 16.13
CA VAL A 90 15.81 17.94 17.19
C VAL A 90 17.29 18.20 16.88
N GLY A 91 17.73 18.07 15.62
CA GLY A 91 19.09 18.40 15.22
C GLY A 91 19.43 19.88 15.48
N ALA A 92 18.55 20.79 15.05
CA ALA A 92 18.70 22.22 15.31
C ALA A 92 18.71 22.53 16.81
N PHE A 93 17.82 21.91 17.60
CA PHE A 93 17.80 22.07 19.05
C PHE A 93 19.12 21.63 19.70
N MET A 94 19.67 20.47 19.33
CA MET A 94 20.94 19.96 19.89
C MET A 94 22.17 20.79 19.48
N ILE A 95 22.11 21.51 18.35
CA ILE A 95 23.18 22.44 17.93
C ILE A 95 23.16 23.72 18.77
N TRP A 96 21.98 24.28 19.01
CA TRP A 96 21.82 25.60 19.67
C TRP A 96 21.72 25.51 21.20
N MET A 97 21.57 24.31 21.75
CA MET A 97 21.69 23.98 23.17
C MET A 97 23.06 24.44 23.73
N PRO A 98 23.10 25.23 24.83
CA PRO A 98 24.36 25.59 25.51
C PRO A 98 25.14 24.36 25.96
N GLU A 99 26.47 24.39 25.91
CA GLU A 99 27.33 23.31 26.43
C GLU A 99 27.50 23.41 27.96
N ALA A 100 27.39 22.29 28.66
CA ALA A 100 27.63 22.24 30.10
C ALA A 100 29.09 22.64 30.45
N PRO A 101 29.32 23.59 31.40
CA PRO A 101 30.66 24.09 31.69
C PRO A 101 31.66 23.00 32.13
N GLY A 102 32.79 22.93 31.43
CA GLY A 102 33.93 22.05 31.79
C GLY A 102 33.98 20.70 31.07
N ALA A 103 32.99 20.37 30.23
CA ALA A 103 33.00 19.13 29.45
C ALA A 103 33.77 19.32 28.12
N TYR A 104 34.89 18.60 27.95
CA TYR A 104 35.61 18.53 26.68
C TYR A 104 34.96 17.49 25.74
N ALA A 105 34.95 17.75 24.43
CA ALA A 105 34.43 16.89 23.35
C ALA A 105 32.89 16.67 23.30
N VAL A 106 32.08 17.50 23.97
CA VAL A 106 30.60 17.47 23.96
C VAL A 106 29.99 17.32 22.57
N GLY A 107 30.49 18.07 21.58
CA GLY A 107 29.99 18.03 20.20
C GLY A 107 30.03 16.64 19.54
N ILE A 108 31.01 15.79 19.87
CA ILE A 108 31.10 14.41 19.34
C ILE A 108 30.02 13.53 19.97
N GLU A 109 29.83 13.63 21.29
CA GLU A 109 28.79 12.88 21.99
C GLU A 109 27.38 13.30 21.53
N ARG A 110 27.13 14.60 21.39
CA ARG A 110 25.87 15.13 20.83
C ARG A 110 25.63 14.67 19.39
N PHE A 111 26.67 14.57 18.55
CA PHE A 111 26.55 14.00 17.20
C PHE A 111 26.15 12.52 17.23
N PHE A 112 26.76 11.69 18.09
CA PHE A 112 26.36 10.28 18.22
C PHE A 112 24.97 10.11 18.83
N LYS A 113 24.57 10.93 19.82
CA LYS A 113 23.20 11.00 20.35
C LYS A 113 22.20 11.36 19.25
N PHE A 114 22.51 12.35 18.41
CA PHE A 114 21.67 12.74 17.26
C PHE A 114 21.55 11.61 16.22
N LEU A 115 22.66 10.92 15.90
CA LEU A 115 22.65 9.77 15.00
C LEU A 115 21.82 8.60 15.56
N LEU A 116 21.84 8.38 16.88
CA LEU A 116 21.00 7.40 17.55
C LEU A 116 19.51 7.81 17.55
N ILE A 117 19.19 9.09 17.73
CA ILE A 117 17.83 9.64 17.59
C ILE A 117 17.31 9.42 16.15
N LEU A 118 18.13 9.69 15.13
CA LEU A 118 17.82 9.37 13.73
C LEU A 118 17.55 7.88 13.54
N LEU A 119 18.38 7.00 14.12
CA LEU A 119 18.22 5.55 14.04
C LEU A 119 16.94 5.07 14.73
N ILE A 120 16.58 5.62 15.90
CA ILE A 120 15.32 5.33 16.60
C ILE A 120 14.13 5.76 15.76
N LEU A 121 14.16 6.98 15.20
CA LEU A 121 13.03 7.54 14.46
C LEU A 121 12.81 6.85 13.10
N GLN A 122 13.89 6.58 12.36
CA GLN A 122 13.82 5.81 11.12
C GLN A 122 13.56 4.33 11.37
N GLY A 123 14.08 3.77 12.47
CA GLY A 123 13.77 2.41 12.94
C GLY A 123 12.29 2.25 13.27
N ALA A 124 11.68 3.23 13.94
CA ALA A 124 10.25 3.25 14.22
C ALA A 124 9.40 3.30 12.93
N LEU A 125 9.73 4.19 11.98
CA LEU A 125 9.07 4.22 10.67
C LEU A 125 9.24 2.92 9.88
N LEU A 126 10.45 2.33 9.88
CA LEU A 126 10.74 1.06 9.23
C LEU A 126 9.91 -0.07 9.85
N HIS A 127 9.81 -0.09 11.18
CA HIS A 127 9.02 -1.08 11.91
C HIS A 127 7.53 -0.96 11.54
N ILE A 128 6.96 0.25 11.57
CA ILE A 128 5.57 0.49 11.15
C ILE A 128 5.38 0.05 9.69
N ARG A 129 6.25 0.48 8.77
CA ARG A 129 6.21 0.12 7.33
C ARG A 129 6.25 -1.40 7.10
N LEU A 130 7.06 -2.13 7.85
CA LEU A 130 7.16 -3.60 7.80
C LEU A 130 5.91 -4.27 8.39
N PHE A 131 5.45 -3.79 9.54
CA PHE A 131 4.34 -4.34 10.30
C PHE A 131 2.99 -4.17 9.59
N THR A 132 2.70 -3.00 9.00
CA THR A 132 1.50 -2.80 8.16
C THR A 132 1.49 -3.76 6.96
N LYS A 133 2.66 -4.00 6.34
CA LYS A 133 2.81 -4.93 5.20
C LYS A 133 2.65 -6.41 5.60
N ALA A 134 2.94 -6.76 6.84
CA ALA A 134 2.65 -8.09 7.39
C ALA A 134 1.17 -8.24 7.72
N PHE A 135 0.58 -7.27 8.44
CA PHE A 135 -0.82 -7.25 8.85
C PHE A 135 -1.80 -7.29 7.68
N ALA A 136 -1.50 -6.61 6.57
CA ALA A 136 -2.41 -6.46 5.42
C ALA A 136 -2.93 -7.78 4.79
N ARG A 137 -2.32 -8.93 5.11
CA ARG A 137 -2.69 -10.26 4.61
C ARG A 137 -3.95 -10.83 5.25
N TYR A 138 -4.17 -10.61 6.55
CA TYR A 138 -5.30 -11.15 7.31
C TYR A 138 -5.82 -10.09 8.29
N GLN A 139 -6.81 -9.33 7.84
CA GLN A 139 -7.36 -8.20 8.56
C GLN A 139 -8.67 -8.63 9.24
N THR A 140 -8.63 -8.81 10.56
CA THR A 140 -9.82 -9.00 11.41
C THR A 140 -9.90 -7.85 12.40
N THR A 141 -11.09 -7.53 12.92
CA THR A 141 -11.27 -6.43 13.90
C THR A 141 -10.36 -6.56 15.12
N PHE A 142 -10.21 -7.78 15.66
CA PHE A 142 -9.29 -8.07 16.76
C PHE A 142 -7.84 -7.72 16.39
N THR A 143 -7.33 -8.27 15.28
CA THR A 143 -5.93 -8.05 14.87
C THR A 143 -5.69 -6.59 14.45
N SER A 144 -6.69 -5.89 13.90
CA SER A 144 -6.64 -4.44 13.63
C SER A 144 -6.41 -3.64 14.91
N VAL A 145 -7.20 -3.89 15.97
CA VAL A 145 -7.06 -3.17 17.25
C VAL A 145 -5.68 -3.43 17.86
N VAL A 146 -5.24 -4.68 17.91
CA VAL A 146 -3.90 -5.04 18.41
C VAL A 146 -2.81 -4.36 17.57
N ALA A 147 -2.97 -4.28 16.25
CA ALA A 147 -1.99 -3.62 15.38
C ALA A 147 -1.92 -2.10 15.63
N TYR A 148 -3.05 -1.40 15.71
CA TYR A 148 -3.06 0.05 15.99
C TYR A 148 -2.52 0.37 17.39
N VAL A 149 -2.87 -0.43 18.41
CA VAL A 149 -2.31 -0.29 19.77
C VAL A 149 -0.80 -0.51 19.76
N THR A 150 -0.30 -1.54 19.06
CA THR A 150 1.13 -1.81 18.92
C THR A 150 1.88 -0.66 18.22
N MET A 151 1.30 -0.09 17.16
CA MET A 151 1.88 1.09 16.49
C MET A 151 1.91 2.32 17.42
N GLY A 152 0.85 2.57 18.18
CA GLY A 152 0.78 3.68 19.14
C GLY A 152 1.81 3.54 20.26
N LEU A 153 1.90 2.36 20.87
CA LEU A 153 2.91 2.03 21.90
C LEU A 153 4.34 2.18 21.36
N LEU A 154 4.59 1.81 20.10
CA LEU A 154 5.89 1.96 19.44
C LEU A 154 6.25 3.44 19.20
N VAL A 155 5.28 4.30 18.87
CA VAL A 155 5.49 5.75 18.78
C VAL A 155 5.80 6.35 20.17
N ILE A 156 5.04 5.96 21.20
CA ILE A 156 5.28 6.39 22.59
C ILE A 156 6.68 5.95 23.07
N LEU A 157 7.07 4.70 22.80
CA LEU A 157 8.39 4.16 23.09
C LEU A 157 9.50 4.94 22.36
N GLY A 158 9.29 5.26 21.08
CA GLY A 158 10.22 6.10 20.32
C GLY A 158 10.42 7.48 20.95
N ILE A 159 9.34 8.15 21.35
CA ILE A 159 9.39 9.43 22.06
C ILE A 159 10.12 9.28 23.41
N MET A 160 9.82 8.23 24.17
CA MET A 160 10.48 7.99 25.46
C MET A 160 11.97 7.60 25.35
N LEU A 161 12.45 7.17 24.18
CA LEU A 161 13.88 6.97 23.91
C LEU A 161 14.56 8.24 23.39
N ILE A 162 13.86 9.08 22.62
CA ILE A 162 14.38 10.35 22.09
C ILE A 162 14.54 11.39 23.21
N LEU A 163 13.59 11.48 24.15
CA LEU A 163 13.64 12.43 25.27
C LEU A 163 14.94 12.35 26.09
N PRO A 164 15.37 11.21 26.67
CA PRO A 164 16.62 11.16 27.43
C PRO A 164 17.85 11.42 26.56
N LEU A 165 17.86 11.03 25.29
CA LEU A 165 18.97 11.34 24.38
C LEU A 165 19.10 12.84 24.08
N MET A 166 18.00 13.59 24.16
CA MET A 166 17.97 15.05 24.01
C MET A 166 18.23 15.80 25.33
N LEU A 167 17.76 15.27 26.47
CA LEU A 167 17.60 16.04 27.73
C LEU A 167 18.49 15.58 28.90
N ALA A 168 19.18 14.44 28.81
CA ALA A 168 20.01 13.91 29.91
C ALA A 168 21.27 14.76 30.24
N GLU A 169 21.53 15.87 29.54
CA GLU A 169 22.54 16.86 29.94
C GLU A 169 22.00 17.83 31.02
N PHE A 170 20.67 17.92 31.19
CA PHE A 170 20.02 18.82 32.14
C PHE A 170 19.10 18.12 33.16
N PHE A 171 18.64 16.90 32.86
CA PHE A 171 17.64 16.19 33.66
C PHE A 171 18.03 14.74 33.94
N ASP A 172 18.19 14.39 35.21
CA ASP A 172 18.31 13.01 35.68
C ASP A 172 16.97 12.28 35.60
N PHE A 173 16.89 11.25 34.75
CA PHE A 173 15.69 10.44 34.58
C PHE A 173 15.59 9.37 35.68
N LEU A 174 14.56 9.50 36.55
CA LEU A 174 14.33 8.59 37.68
C LEU A 174 14.28 7.11 37.21
N PRO A 175 14.73 6.13 38.04
CA PRO A 175 14.73 4.71 37.68
C PRO A 175 13.37 4.13 37.24
N ILE A 176 12.25 4.75 37.65
CA ILE A 176 10.90 4.37 37.18
C ILE A 176 10.71 4.64 35.68
N TYR A 177 11.32 5.68 35.13
CA TYR A 177 11.27 6.02 33.71
C TYR A 177 11.80 4.87 32.85
N TRP A 178 13.01 4.39 33.16
CA TRP A 178 13.64 3.27 32.46
C TRP A 178 12.85 1.95 32.61
N ARG A 179 12.19 1.72 33.75
CA ARG A 179 11.27 0.59 33.92
C ARG A 179 10.06 0.67 32.99
N VAL A 180 9.49 1.87 32.80
CA VAL A 180 8.39 2.09 31.83
C VAL A 180 8.87 1.92 30.39
N VAL A 181 10.06 2.44 30.03
CA VAL A 181 10.68 2.23 28.71
C VAL A 181 10.84 0.74 28.41
N VAL A 182 11.39 -0.04 29.34
CA VAL A 182 11.59 -1.49 29.18
C VAL A 182 10.26 -2.24 29.10
N ALA A 183 9.27 -1.89 29.93
CA ALA A 183 7.94 -2.50 29.88
C ALA A 183 7.24 -2.24 28.53
N LEU A 184 7.32 -1.01 28.00
CA LEU A 184 6.81 -0.66 26.68
C LEU A 184 7.57 -1.38 25.56
N ALA A 185 8.90 -1.51 25.66
CA ALA A 185 9.70 -2.24 24.68
C ALA A 185 9.32 -3.73 24.62
N ILE A 186 9.08 -4.38 25.76
CA ILE A 186 8.59 -5.76 25.83
C ILE A 186 7.18 -5.86 25.24
N LEU A 187 6.27 -4.96 25.62
CA LEU A 187 4.88 -4.97 25.14
C LEU A 187 4.81 -4.77 23.61
N VAL A 188 5.63 -3.88 23.05
CA VAL A 188 5.80 -3.69 21.61
C VAL A 188 6.40 -4.93 20.95
N ALA A 189 7.44 -5.54 21.52
CA ALA A 189 8.04 -6.77 20.97
C ALA A 189 7.05 -7.95 20.94
N VAL A 190 6.20 -8.10 21.96
CA VAL A 190 5.11 -9.10 21.98
C VAL A 190 4.05 -8.79 20.92
N GLY A 191 3.60 -7.53 20.82
CA GLY A 191 2.63 -7.11 19.80
C GLY A 191 3.12 -7.32 18.37
N THR A 192 4.41 -7.12 18.12
CA THR A 192 5.02 -7.29 16.79
C THR A 192 5.31 -8.74 16.45
N ALA A 193 5.57 -9.60 17.44
CA ALA A 193 5.71 -11.05 17.27
C ALA A 193 4.37 -11.79 17.08
N LEU A 194 3.27 -11.28 17.64
CA LEU A 194 1.93 -11.90 17.53
C LEU A 194 1.42 -11.96 16.08
N VAL A 195 1.54 -10.86 15.32
CA VAL A 195 1.00 -10.78 13.94
C VAL A 195 1.58 -11.84 12.98
N PRO A 196 2.91 -12.06 12.85
CA PRO A 196 3.42 -13.11 11.97
C PRO A 196 3.05 -14.53 12.43
N LEU A 197 2.91 -14.77 13.75
CA LEU A 197 2.51 -16.06 14.31
C LEU A 197 1.04 -16.37 14.01
N VAL A 198 0.14 -15.41 14.22
CA VAL A 198 -1.29 -15.51 13.83
C VAL A 198 -1.42 -15.70 12.32
N ASN A 199 -0.70 -14.91 11.51
CA ASN A 199 -0.66 -15.08 10.06
C ASN A 199 -0.10 -16.46 9.64
N ALA A 200 0.84 -17.05 10.39
CA ALA A 200 1.35 -18.39 10.08
C ALA A 200 0.36 -19.51 10.45
N LEU A 201 -0.37 -19.35 11.56
CA LEU A 201 -1.37 -20.30 12.03
C LEU A 201 -2.62 -20.34 11.12
N PHE A 202 -3.05 -19.18 10.62
CA PHE A 202 -4.24 -19.04 9.77
C PHE A 202 -3.94 -18.92 8.27
N ALA A 203 -2.69 -19.05 7.84
CA ALA A 203 -2.36 -19.12 6.42
C ALA A 203 -2.99 -20.38 5.79
N PRO A 204 -3.84 -20.26 4.74
CA PRO A 204 -4.24 -21.39 3.93
C PRO A 204 -2.98 -22.07 3.40
N LYS A 205 -2.85 -23.38 3.62
CA LYS A 205 -1.82 -24.18 2.96
C LYS A 205 -2.01 -23.97 1.46
N LYS A 206 -1.06 -23.28 0.81
CA LYS A 206 -1.02 -23.21 -0.65
C LYS A 206 -1.18 -24.64 -1.16
N PRO A 207 -2.11 -24.91 -2.08
CA PRO A 207 -2.11 -26.19 -2.79
C PRO A 207 -0.70 -26.41 -3.30
N ARG A 208 -0.06 -27.49 -2.84
CA ARG A 208 1.23 -27.88 -3.40
C ARG A 208 0.98 -28.07 -4.89
N PRO A 209 1.73 -27.42 -5.79
CA PRO A 209 1.67 -27.76 -7.19
C PRO A 209 1.86 -29.27 -7.29
N VAL A 210 0.84 -29.98 -7.76
CA VAL A 210 1.05 -31.28 -8.36
C VAL A 210 1.86 -30.98 -9.61
N ASP A 211 3.17 -31.21 -9.52
CA ASP A 211 4.06 -31.13 -10.67
C ASP A 211 3.42 -31.94 -11.79
N GLN A 212 3.27 -31.32 -12.96
CA GLN A 212 2.60 -31.96 -14.09
C GLN A 212 3.49 -33.10 -14.59
N ALA A 213 3.25 -34.30 -14.05
CA ALA A 213 3.87 -35.53 -14.48
C ALA A 213 3.67 -35.65 -16.00
N PRO A 214 4.74 -35.83 -16.80
CA PRO A 214 4.63 -35.89 -18.25
C PRO A 214 3.61 -36.95 -18.67
N ALA A 215 2.60 -36.54 -19.45
CA ALA A 215 1.53 -37.43 -19.88
C ALA A 215 2.09 -38.52 -20.81
N GLY A 216 2.25 -39.75 -20.31
CA GLY A 216 3.00 -40.75 -21.05
C GLY A 216 3.16 -42.13 -20.44
N GLN A 217 2.17 -42.70 -19.74
CA GLN A 217 2.03 -44.16 -19.65
C GLN A 217 0.62 -44.63 -19.27
N TYR A 218 0.26 -45.82 -19.78
CA TYR A 218 -1.07 -46.40 -19.71
C TYR A 218 -1.33 -47.09 -18.37
N ALA A 219 -2.50 -46.85 -17.76
CA ALA A 219 -2.99 -47.59 -16.60
C ALA A 219 -4.45 -47.98 -16.81
N TYR A 220 -4.68 -49.27 -17.06
CA TYR A 220 -6.01 -49.85 -17.30
C TYR A 220 -6.38 -50.72 -16.09
N GLY A 221 -7.33 -50.28 -15.24
CA GLY A 221 -7.66 -51.04 -14.03
C GLY A 221 -8.75 -50.44 -13.13
N SER A 222 -9.87 -51.15 -13.05
CA SER A 222 -10.78 -51.30 -11.89
C SER A 222 -11.03 -50.13 -10.92
N ALA A 223 -12.28 -49.64 -10.90
CA ALA A 223 -12.88 -49.09 -9.67
C ALA A 223 -13.16 -50.20 -8.64
N TYR A 224 -13.20 -49.88 -7.34
CA TYR A 224 -14.10 -50.44 -6.30
C TYR A 224 -14.16 -49.51 -5.04
N ALA A 225 -15.17 -49.73 -4.19
CA ALA A 225 -15.50 -49.03 -2.91
C ALA A 225 -14.34 -48.87 -1.90
N ALA A 226 -14.34 -47.98 -0.87
CA ALA A 226 -15.14 -46.80 -0.45
C ALA A 226 -14.34 -46.08 0.69
N SER A 227 -14.80 -45.33 1.73
CA SER A 227 -16.11 -45.03 2.37
C SER A 227 -16.01 -43.85 3.38
N ALA A 228 -17.12 -43.54 4.07
CA ALA A 228 -17.25 -42.80 5.35
C ALA A 228 -17.08 -41.26 5.43
N THR A 229 -18.15 -40.58 5.85
CA THR A 229 -18.30 -39.15 6.21
C THR A 229 -18.03 -38.90 7.72
N PRO A 230 -17.81 -37.66 8.22
CA PRO A 230 -18.91 -36.70 8.42
C PRO A 230 -18.59 -35.18 8.24
N GLN A 231 -19.34 -34.58 7.30
CA GLN A 231 -20.17 -33.37 7.47
C GLN A 231 -19.62 -32.09 8.14
N ALA A 232 -19.47 -31.05 7.32
CA ALA A 232 -19.50 -29.62 7.67
C ALA A 232 -20.34 -28.88 6.58
N PRO A 233 -20.91 -27.69 6.82
CA PRO A 233 -22.11 -27.25 6.11
C PRO A 233 -21.95 -26.98 4.61
N GLU A 234 -22.99 -27.34 3.85
CA GLU A 234 -23.06 -27.22 2.41
C GLU A 234 -23.11 -25.76 1.94
N ALA A 235 -22.17 -25.39 1.06
CA ALA A 235 -22.41 -24.32 0.10
C ALA A 235 -23.15 -24.93 -1.10
N ALA A 236 -24.31 -24.38 -1.46
CA ALA A 236 -25.13 -24.91 -2.54
C ALA A 236 -24.32 -24.96 -3.87
N PRO A 237 -24.39 -26.07 -4.64
CA PRO A 237 -23.66 -26.18 -5.89
C PRO A 237 -24.15 -25.12 -6.87
N GLN A 238 -23.24 -24.22 -7.26
CA GLN A 238 -23.48 -23.30 -8.37
C GLN A 238 -23.78 -24.14 -9.63
N PRO A 239 -24.87 -23.88 -10.37
CA PRO A 239 -25.19 -24.65 -11.57
C PRO A 239 -24.06 -24.45 -12.59
N GLN A 240 -23.36 -25.53 -12.93
CA GLN A 240 -22.33 -25.49 -13.96
C GLN A 240 -22.99 -25.19 -15.30
N ALA A 241 -22.69 -24.02 -15.87
CA ALA A 241 -23.22 -23.61 -17.15
C ALA A 241 -22.86 -24.65 -18.23
N TRP A 242 -23.85 -25.06 -19.02
CA TRP A 242 -23.67 -26.11 -20.01
C TRP A 242 -22.65 -25.68 -21.08
N PRO A 243 -21.70 -26.54 -21.48
CA PRO A 243 -20.74 -26.20 -22.52
C PRO A 243 -21.41 -25.79 -23.83
N THR A 244 -20.80 -24.82 -24.51
CA THR A 244 -21.20 -24.34 -25.84
C THR A 244 -20.10 -24.58 -26.86
N TYR A 245 -20.47 -24.55 -28.14
CA TYR A 245 -19.53 -24.51 -29.26
C TYR A 245 -18.69 -23.22 -29.23
N ALA A 246 -17.70 -23.12 -30.12
CA ALA A 246 -16.83 -21.94 -30.23
C ALA A 246 -17.57 -20.64 -30.63
N ASP A 247 -18.87 -20.69 -30.92
CA ASP A 247 -19.75 -19.54 -31.11
C ASP A 247 -20.22 -18.90 -29.79
N GLY A 248 -20.02 -19.59 -28.65
CA GLY A 248 -20.46 -19.18 -27.33
C GLY A 248 -21.99 -19.15 -27.14
N ARG A 249 -22.76 -19.81 -28.02
CA ARG A 249 -24.23 -19.72 -28.07
C ARG A 249 -24.93 -21.05 -28.29
N THR A 250 -24.42 -21.89 -29.19
CA THR A 250 -24.99 -23.20 -29.44
C THR A 250 -24.52 -24.16 -28.34
N PRO A 251 -25.41 -24.82 -27.57
CA PRO A 251 -25.00 -25.79 -26.55
C PRO A 251 -24.47 -27.09 -27.18
N LEU A 252 -23.55 -27.78 -26.51
CA LEU A 252 -23.12 -29.12 -26.93
C LEU A 252 -24.30 -30.11 -26.83
N PRO A 253 -24.44 -31.05 -27.81
CA PRO A 253 -25.38 -32.16 -27.71
C PRO A 253 -25.16 -32.96 -26.43
N VAL A 254 -26.22 -33.57 -25.91
CA VAL A 254 -26.16 -34.40 -24.69
C VAL A 254 -26.06 -35.89 -25.06
N LEU A 255 -25.11 -36.62 -24.47
CA LEU A 255 -25.03 -38.07 -24.58
C LEU A 255 -26.14 -38.75 -23.75
N PRO A 256 -26.43 -40.04 -24.01
CA PRO A 256 -27.42 -40.80 -23.22
C PRO A 256 -27.11 -40.94 -21.72
N ASP A 257 -25.88 -40.62 -21.29
CA ASP A 257 -25.45 -40.59 -19.88
C ASP A 257 -25.61 -39.21 -19.21
N GLY A 258 -26.09 -38.20 -19.95
CA GLY A 258 -26.21 -36.81 -19.47
C GLY A 258 -24.93 -35.98 -19.58
N SER A 259 -23.86 -36.49 -20.23
CA SER A 259 -22.62 -35.73 -20.46
C SER A 259 -22.67 -34.92 -21.77
N PRO A 260 -21.89 -33.83 -21.90
CA PRO A 260 -21.81 -33.06 -23.15
C PRO A 260 -20.91 -33.72 -24.21
N ASP A 261 -21.35 -33.74 -25.46
CA ASP A 261 -20.66 -34.36 -26.60
C ASP A 261 -19.46 -33.53 -27.08
N TRP A 262 -18.34 -33.72 -26.40
CA TRP A 262 -17.05 -33.12 -26.77
C TRP A 262 -16.52 -33.61 -28.12
N ASN A 263 -16.96 -34.76 -28.64
CA ASN A 263 -16.57 -35.19 -29.98
C ASN A 263 -17.27 -34.33 -31.03
N ALA A 264 -18.57 -34.04 -30.83
CA ALA A 264 -19.33 -33.11 -31.67
C ALA A 264 -18.72 -31.69 -31.72
N TYR A 265 -18.06 -31.22 -30.66
CA TYR A 265 -17.33 -29.95 -30.65
C TYR A 265 -16.18 -29.89 -31.68
N TYR A 266 -15.49 -31.01 -31.92
CA TYR A 266 -14.38 -31.08 -32.89
C TYR A 266 -14.83 -31.48 -34.30
N THR A 267 -15.87 -32.33 -34.43
CA THR A 267 -16.35 -32.81 -35.74
C THR A 267 -17.39 -31.88 -36.37
N GLY A 268 -18.12 -31.10 -35.58
CA GLY A 268 -19.31 -30.36 -36.00
C GLY A 268 -20.58 -31.21 -36.12
N TRP A 269 -20.53 -32.52 -35.82
CA TRP A 269 -21.65 -33.45 -35.98
C TRP A 269 -21.88 -34.26 -34.69
N PRO A 270 -23.13 -34.38 -34.19
CA PRO A 270 -23.44 -35.21 -33.02
C PRO A 270 -23.02 -36.67 -33.20
N THR A 271 -22.44 -37.27 -32.16
CA THR A 271 -22.01 -38.68 -32.16
C THR A 271 -23.19 -39.65 -32.16
N TYR A 272 -24.37 -39.19 -31.70
CA TYR A 272 -25.63 -39.93 -31.70
C TYR A 272 -26.76 -39.09 -32.32
N PRO A 273 -27.74 -39.72 -32.99
CA PRO A 273 -28.89 -39.01 -33.56
C PRO A 273 -29.75 -38.41 -32.43
N GLN A 274 -29.72 -37.08 -32.32
CA GLN A 274 -30.51 -36.33 -31.34
C GLN A 274 -31.97 -36.21 -31.80
N PRO A 275 -32.97 -36.32 -30.91
CA PRO A 275 -34.27 -35.71 -31.17
C PRO A 275 -34.08 -34.19 -31.27
N GLN A 276 -34.78 -33.53 -32.20
CA GLN A 276 -34.59 -32.08 -32.42
C GLN A 276 -34.96 -31.28 -31.17
N ALA A 277 -33.93 -30.74 -30.50
CA ALA A 277 -34.08 -29.88 -29.34
C ALA A 277 -34.80 -28.58 -29.75
N VAL A 278 -35.85 -28.24 -29.01
CA VAL A 278 -36.55 -26.96 -29.16
C VAL A 278 -35.61 -25.84 -28.72
N ALA A 279 -35.48 -24.79 -29.53
CA ALA A 279 -34.67 -23.63 -29.17
C ALA A 279 -35.18 -23.00 -27.86
N PRO A 280 -34.30 -22.62 -26.92
CA PRO A 280 -34.71 -22.09 -25.62
C PRO A 280 -35.45 -20.76 -25.78
N THR A 281 -36.67 -20.67 -25.25
CA THR A 281 -37.38 -19.40 -25.10
C THR A 281 -36.68 -18.50 -24.10
N GLU A 282 -36.68 -17.19 -24.35
CA GLU A 282 -36.10 -16.20 -23.44
C GLU A 282 -36.75 -16.28 -22.04
N PRO A 283 -35.98 -16.11 -20.96
CA PRO A 283 -36.51 -16.22 -19.60
C PRO A 283 -37.44 -15.04 -19.30
N VAL A 284 -38.73 -15.34 -19.11
CA VAL A 284 -39.71 -14.37 -18.60
C VAL A 284 -39.28 -13.90 -17.21
N ALA A 285 -39.08 -12.60 -17.06
CA ALA A 285 -38.75 -11.99 -15.78
C ALA A 285 -39.95 -12.06 -14.82
N ALA A 286 -39.92 -13.02 -13.90
CA ALA A 286 -40.90 -13.17 -12.84
C ALA A 286 -40.33 -12.72 -11.49
N ASP A 287 -40.61 -11.47 -11.12
CA ASP A 287 -41.09 -11.14 -9.77
C ASP A 287 -41.53 -9.67 -9.68
N ALA A 288 -42.83 -9.47 -9.45
CA ALA A 288 -43.41 -8.19 -9.07
C ALA A 288 -44.39 -8.45 -7.91
N PRO A 289 -44.34 -7.69 -6.81
CA PRO A 289 -45.07 -8.04 -5.59
C PRO A 289 -46.59 -7.93 -5.77
N PRO A 290 -47.39 -8.82 -5.14
CA PRO A 290 -48.83 -8.87 -5.33
C PRO A 290 -49.53 -7.63 -4.77
N GLN A 291 -50.34 -6.97 -5.59
CA GLN A 291 -51.16 -5.84 -5.17
C GLN A 291 -52.44 -6.29 -4.44
N GLN A 292 -52.85 -5.52 -3.44
CA GLN A 292 -54.08 -5.75 -2.68
C GLN A 292 -55.31 -5.26 -3.46
N PRO A 293 -56.49 -5.90 -3.32
CA PRO A 293 -57.71 -5.48 -4.00
C PRO A 293 -58.21 -4.12 -3.47
N GLN A 294 -58.42 -3.15 -4.37
CA GLN A 294 -58.97 -1.83 -4.04
C GLN A 294 -60.50 -1.77 -4.24
N SER A 295 -61.16 -0.91 -3.47
CA SER A 295 -62.60 -0.68 -3.52
C SER A 295 -63.01 0.19 -4.74
N PRO A 296 -64.23 0.01 -5.29
CA PRO A 296 -64.70 0.81 -6.42
C PRO A 296 -65.08 2.24 -6.01
N GLN A 297 -64.75 3.23 -6.85
CA GLN A 297 -65.11 4.64 -6.71
C GLN A 297 -65.68 5.16 -8.06
N PRO A 298 -66.72 6.01 -8.08
CA PRO A 298 -67.47 6.35 -9.31
C PRO A 298 -66.73 7.32 -10.27
N PRO A 299 -67.12 7.34 -11.57
CA PRO A 299 -66.38 8.03 -12.63
C PRO A 299 -66.78 9.50 -12.87
N ALA A 300 -65.82 10.27 -13.41
CA ALA A 300 -65.97 11.62 -13.95
C ALA A 300 -65.06 11.78 -15.21
N PRO A 301 -65.33 12.72 -16.14
CA PRO A 301 -65.12 12.46 -17.58
C PRO A 301 -63.76 12.82 -18.19
N GLN A 302 -63.43 12.15 -19.30
CA GLN A 302 -62.39 12.57 -20.26
C GLN A 302 -62.85 13.78 -21.09
N PRO A 303 -61.90 14.49 -21.73
CA PRO A 303 -61.89 14.46 -23.21
C PRO A 303 -60.52 14.27 -23.87
N ASN A 304 -60.61 13.78 -25.11
CA ASN A 304 -59.66 13.82 -26.25
C ASN A 304 -58.90 15.17 -26.44
N THR A 305 -57.81 15.29 -27.23
CA THR A 305 -57.37 14.49 -28.40
C THR A 305 -55.88 14.69 -28.74
N ALA A 306 -55.34 13.75 -29.54
CA ALA A 306 -54.31 13.93 -30.60
C ALA A 306 -52.83 14.24 -30.24
N ALA A 307 -51.93 13.56 -30.98
CA ALA A 307 -50.50 13.88 -31.11
C ALA A 307 -50.23 14.53 -32.49
N PRO A 308 -49.00 15.01 -32.76
CA PRO A 308 -48.06 14.16 -33.51
C PRO A 308 -46.61 14.20 -32.99
N ALA A 309 -45.75 13.35 -33.55
CA ALA A 309 -44.38 13.09 -33.08
C ALA A 309 -43.29 13.84 -33.89
N TYR A 310 -42.07 13.92 -33.32
CA TYR A 310 -40.83 14.29 -34.00
C TYR A 310 -39.66 13.39 -33.57
N GLN A 311 -38.65 13.25 -34.45
CA GLN A 311 -37.54 12.30 -34.31
C GLN A 311 -36.29 12.88 -33.60
N PRO A 312 -35.34 12.05 -33.13
CA PRO A 312 -34.12 12.49 -32.45
C PRO A 312 -33.07 13.10 -33.39
N ALA A 313 -32.20 13.97 -32.85
CA ALA A 313 -31.06 14.55 -33.55
C ALA A 313 -29.72 13.83 -33.20
N PRO A 314 -28.73 13.80 -34.11
CA PRO A 314 -27.44 13.12 -33.91
C PRO A 314 -26.43 13.91 -33.04
N PRO A 315 -25.38 13.26 -32.51
CA PRO A 315 -24.36 13.89 -31.66
C PRO A 315 -23.34 14.74 -32.44
N VAL A 316 -22.78 15.76 -31.78
CA VAL A 316 -21.78 16.69 -32.34
C VAL A 316 -20.36 16.33 -31.85
N PRO A 317 -19.32 16.37 -32.71
CA PRO A 317 -17.92 16.11 -32.28
C PRO A 317 -17.28 17.25 -31.49
N ASN A 318 -16.30 16.90 -30.64
CA ASN A 318 -15.50 17.86 -29.86
C ASN A 318 -14.51 18.67 -30.73
N GLN A 319 -14.31 19.95 -30.38
CA GLN A 319 -13.07 20.69 -30.63
C GLN A 319 -12.61 21.44 -29.36
N PRO A 320 -11.30 21.72 -29.20
CA PRO A 320 -10.73 22.28 -27.97
C PRO A 320 -10.66 23.81 -28.00
N ASP A 321 -10.73 24.44 -26.83
CA ASP A 321 -10.65 25.90 -26.69
C ASP A 321 -9.66 26.38 -25.60
N TYR A 322 -9.30 27.66 -25.67
CA TYR A 322 -8.05 28.23 -25.14
C TYR A 322 -8.08 28.64 -23.65
N PRO A 323 -6.90 28.78 -22.98
CA PRO A 323 -6.81 29.22 -21.59
C PRO A 323 -7.31 30.65 -21.36
N ALA A 324 -7.92 30.87 -20.19
CA ALA A 324 -8.54 32.15 -19.83
C ALA A 324 -7.54 33.30 -19.62
N ALA A 325 -7.96 34.52 -19.95
CA ALA A 325 -7.17 35.74 -19.77
C ALA A 325 -7.07 36.16 -18.28
N PRO A 326 -5.95 36.79 -17.86
CA PRO A 326 -5.78 37.27 -16.48
C PRO A 326 -6.65 38.50 -16.16
N PRO A 327 -7.02 38.72 -14.88
CA PRO A 327 -7.85 39.85 -14.46
C PRO A 327 -7.11 41.20 -14.51
N ALA A 328 -7.86 42.28 -14.71
CA ALA A 328 -7.35 43.65 -14.78
C ALA A 328 -6.97 44.22 -13.39
N PRO A 329 -5.99 45.14 -13.31
CA PRO A 329 -5.60 45.79 -12.05
C PRO A 329 -6.66 46.82 -11.57
N PRO A 330 -6.76 47.06 -10.24
CA PRO A 330 -7.69 48.02 -9.68
C PRO A 330 -7.31 49.48 -9.97
N ALA A 331 -8.31 50.35 -10.05
CA ALA A 331 -8.14 51.79 -10.27
C ALA A 331 -7.62 52.52 -9.00
N PRO A 332 -6.87 53.63 -9.14
CA PRO A 332 -6.42 54.43 -8.01
C PRO A 332 -7.58 55.14 -7.28
N PRO A 333 -7.43 55.45 -5.98
CA PRO A 333 -8.48 56.09 -5.19
C PRO A 333 -8.71 57.55 -5.63
N GLN A 334 -9.97 58.00 -5.52
CA GLN A 334 -10.31 59.42 -5.63
C GLN A 334 -10.42 60.04 -4.22
N GLN A 335 -9.58 61.06 -3.99
CA GLN A 335 -9.61 62.10 -2.96
C GLN A 335 -10.23 61.74 -1.60
#